data_AF-A0A1K2FA50-F1
#
_entry.id   AF-A0A1K2FA50-F1
#
_cell.length_a   1.000
_cell.length_b   1.000
_cell.length_c   1.000
_cell.angle_alpha   90.00
_cell.angle_beta   90.00
_cell.angle_gamma   90.00
#
_symmetry.space_group_name_H-M   'P 1'
#
loop_
_entity.id
_entity.type
_entity.pdbx_description
1 polymer ?
#
loop_
_entity_poly.entity_id
_entity_poly.type
_entity_poly.pdbx_seq_one_letter_code
_entity_poly.pdbx_strand_id
1 'polypeptide(L)'
;MFRIARRRPRPRAVTVPLLSAALATTVLAGCGSGTGDGGSTITMWTYPVIFDEAKNKAYWDGLVKEFEKKHTGTKVKVETYPWANRDTALATAIGAGKGPDVVYLIPDQLPKYERSIVPADQYMPARAKADYTKFALDSVTVDSKVLGTPVLTSANPLICDKRVFKAIGESEYPTTWDELAGLAPKLKKKGYYATSYSGDTQQTLNMTFYPLLWQAGGDVFSEDGKNVTFNDAAGVKALTYLKKL
;
A
#
# COMPACT_ATOMS: atom_id res chain seq x y z
N MET A 1 -22.72 -34.79 9.70
CA MET A 1 -22.61 -35.48 11.01
C MET A 1 -22.00 -36.86 10.76
N PHE A 2 -20.67 -37.00 10.85
CA PHE A 2 -20.01 -38.31 10.86
C PHE A 2 -18.80 -38.24 11.80
N ARG A 3 -18.77 -39.16 12.77
CA ARG A 3 -17.85 -39.25 13.90
C ARG A 3 -16.56 -39.99 13.52
N ILE A 4 -15.44 -39.41 13.93
CA ILE A 4 -14.34 -39.98 14.72
C ILE A 4 -13.84 -41.40 14.38
N ALA A 5 -12.56 -41.49 14.02
CA ALA A 5 -11.67 -42.51 14.58
C ALA A 5 -10.24 -41.95 14.72
N ARG A 6 -9.84 -41.68 15.97
CA ARG A 6 -8.47 -41.38 16.40
C ARG A 6 -7.65 -42.67 16.44
N ARG A 7 -6.39 -42.64 15.98
CA ARG A 7 -5.32 -43.52 16.49
C ARG A 7 -3.97 -42.79 16.56
N ARG A 8 -3.48 -42.59 17.79
CA ARG A 8 -2.06 -42.52 18.23
C ARG A 8 -1.98 -43.37 19.50
N PRO A 9 -0.91 -44.17 19.71
CA PRO A 9 0.27 -43.72 20.49
C PRO A 9 1.62 -44.20 19.87
N ARG A 10 2.71 -43.40 19.87
CA ARG A 10 3.86 -43.28 20.84
C ARG A 10 4.75 -44.55 20.97
N PRO A 11 5.98 -44.47 21.49
CA PRO A 11 7.19 -43.82 20.98
C PRO A 11 8.36 -44.84 20.88
N ARG A 12 9.50 -44.51 20.27
CA ARG A 12 10.75 -45.22 20.57
C ARG A 12 11.87 -44.22 20.79
N ALA A 13 12.26 -44.11 22.06
CA ALA A 13 13.52 -43.54 22.48
C ALA A 13 14.64 -44.56 22.20
N VAL A 14 15.78 -44.10 21.71
CA VAL A 14 17.07 -44.77 21.91
C VAL A 14 18.09 -43.68 22.24
N THR A 15 18.72 -43.86 23.38
CA THR A 15 19.72 -43.02 24.04
C THR A 15 21.15 -43.24 23.49
N VAL A 16 21.97 -42.22 23.75
CA VAL A 16 23.37 -41.90 23.37
C VAL A 16 24.41 -42.81 24.06
N PRO A 17 25.68 -42.89 23.56
CA PRO A 17 26.81 -42.16 24.17
C PRO A 17 27.77 -41.54 23.10
N LEU A 18 28.22 -40.28 23.15
CA LEU A 18 29.28 -39.59 23.95
C LEU A 18 30.74 -40.03 23.71
N LEU A 19 31.63 -39.01 23.63
CA LEU A 19 33.11 -38.95 23.50
C LEU A 19 33.68 -39.10 22.06
N SER A 20 34.61 -38.27 21.54
CA SER A 20 35.70 -37.49 22.14
C SER A 20 36.17 -36.32 21.25
N ALA A 21 36.90 -35.40 21.90
CA ALA A 21 37.55 -34.18 21.44
C ALA A 21 38.56 -34.29 20.27
N ALA A 22 38.67 -33.21 19.49
CA ALA A 22 39.90 -32.80 18.80
C ALA A 22 39.97 -31.28 18.63
N LEU A 23 41.03 -30.69 19.19
CA LEU A 23 41.50 -29.31 19.01
C LEU A 23 41.86 -29.03 17.53
N ALA A 24 41.54 -27.84 17.02
CA ALA A 24 42.40 -27.09 16.11
C ALA A 24 42.00 -25.61 16.07
N THR A 25 42.89 -24.77 16.58
CA THR A 25 42.96 -23.31 16.43
C THR A 25 43.21 -22.91 14.98
N THR A 26 42.46 -21.95 14.45
CA THR A 26 42.90 -21.07 13.35
C THR A 26 42.22 -19.69 13.40
N VAL A 27 43.02 -18.72 13.82
CA VAL A 27 43.25 -17.38 13.20
C VAL A 27 42.11 -16.34 13.20
N LEU A 28 42.35 -15.31 14.02
CA LEU A 28 42.11 -13.87 13.82
C LEU A 28 41.69 -13.45 12.38
N ALA A 29 40.57 -12.75 12.26
CA ALA A 29 40.45 -11.44 11.59
C ALA A 29 38.97 -11.13 11.30
N GLY A 30 38.46 -10.06 11.91
CA GLY A 30 37.08 -9.62 11.65
C GLY A 30 36.61 -8.42 12.47
N CYS A 31 37.52 -7.61 13.02
CA CYS A 31 37.19 -6.22 13.32
C CYS A 31 37.05 -5.50 11.96
N GLY A 32 35.83 -5.45 11.45
CA GLY A 32 35.40 -4.54 10.41
C GLY A 32 34.73 -3.31 11.00
N SER A 33 35.30 -2.74 12.07
CA SER A 33 35.03 -1.34 12.43
C SER A 33 35.72 -0.47 11.40
N GLY A 34 35.11 -0.38 10.22
CA GLY A 34 35.48 0.60 9.22
C GLY A 34 35.12 1.98 9.75
N THR A 35 36.09 2.64 10.36
CA THR A 35 36.21 4.10 10.30
C THR A 35 36.54 4.46 8.85
N GLY A 36 35.54 4.30 7.98
CA GLY A 36 35.55 4.85 6.64
C GLY A 36 34.91 6.21 6.70
N ASP A 37 35.52 7.17 6.02
CA ASP A 37 35.00 8.49 5.70
C ASP A 37 33.83 8.38 4.69
N GLY A 38 32.89 7.46 4.98
CA GLY A 38 31.90 6.94 4.07
C GLY A 38 30.52 7.43 4.46
N GLY A 39 30.02 8.41 3.71
CA GLY A 39 28.68 8.96 3.89
C GLY A 39 27.61 7.88 4.06
N SER A 40 26.73 8.05 5.04
CA SER A 40 25.61 7.13 5.28
C SER A 40 24.72 7.07 4.04
N THR A 41 24.55 5.87 3.47
CA THR A 41 23.60 5.64 2.37
C THR A 41 22.26 5.25 2.96
N ILE A 42 21.25 6.09 2.73
CA ILE A 42 19.86 5.88 3.08
C ILE A 42 19.20 5.10 1.95
N THR A 43 18.60 3.96 2.26
CA THR A 43 17.79 3.17 1.34
C THR A 43 16.32 3.56 1.45
N MET A 44 15.72 3.90 0.31
CA MET A 44 14.31 4.26 0.23
C MET A 44 13.58 3.30 -0.70
N TRP A 45 12.59 2.58 -0.18
CA TRP A 45 11.68 1.78 -1.00
C TRP A 45 10.48 2.61 -1.43
N THR A 46 10.16 2.52 -2.71
CA THR A 46 9.01 3.19 -3.32
C THR A 46 8.29 2.28 -4.30
N TYR A 47 7.15 2.74 -4.78
CA TYR A 47 6.38 2.10 -5.85
C TYR A 47 6.25 3.07 -7.02
N PRO A 48 5.93 2.61 -8.25
CA PRO A 48 5.76 3.52 -9.38
C PRO A 48 4.71 4.59 -9.08
N VAL A 49 5.16 5.85 -9.01
CA VAL A 49 4.31 7.05 -8.93
C VAL A 49 4.03 7.61 -10.32
N ILE A 50 4.86 7.23 -11.30
CA ILE A 50 4.65 7.43 -12.73
C ILE A 50 4.68 6.06 -13.40
N PHE A 51 3.70 5.78 -14.26
CA PHE A 51 3.57 4.47 -14.92
C PHE A 51 4.75 4.15 -15.84
N ASP A 52 5.26 5.15 -16.55
CA ASP A 52 6.46 5.02 -17.37
C ASP A 52 7.70 4.91 -16.49
N GLU A 53 8.40 3.78 -16.57
CA GLU A 53 9.53 3.44 -15.71
C GLU A 53 10.68 4.45 -15.84
N ALA A 54 11.02 4.86 -17.06
CA ALA A 54 12.11 5.80 -17.30
C ALA A 54 11.80 7.18 -16.71
N LYS A 55 10.55 7.65 -16.86
CA LYS A 55 10.09 8.90 -16.25
C LYS A 55 10.01 8.80 -14.74
N ASN A 56 9.57 7.67 -14.18
CA ASN A 56 9.57 7.43 -12.73
C ASN A 56 11.00 7.49 -12.17
N LYS A 57 11.96 6.83 -12.84
CA LYS A 57 13.36 6.87 -12.43
C LYS A 57 13.92 8.30 -12.51
N ALA A 58 13.70 9.01 -13.61
CA ALA A 58 14.17 10.37 -13.78
C ALA A 58 13.59 11.34 -12.73
N TYR A 59 12.32 11.14 -12.35
CA TYR A 59 11.67 11.88 -11.26
C TYR A 59 12.41 11.69 -9.93
N TRP A 60 12.66 10.44 -9.53
CA TRP A 60 13.36 10.14 -8.27
C TRP A 60 14.82 10.58 -8.29
N ASP A 61 15.55 10.34 -9.39
CA ASP A 61 16.94 10.79 -9.55
C ASP A 61 17.06 12.32 -9.39
N GLY A 62 16.08 13.08 -9.93
CA GLY A 62 16.02 14.53 -9.77
C GLY A 62 15.84 14.96 -8.32
N LEU A 63 14.90 14.34 -7.60
CA LEU A 63 14.67 14.62 -6.17
C LEU A 63 15.88 14.27 -5.30
N VAL A 64 16.46 13.09 -5.51
CA VAL A 64 17.67 12.64 -4.80
C VAL A 64 18.82 13.61 -5.03
N LYS A 65 19.03 14.04 -6.28
CA LYS A 65 20.10 14.99 -6.61
C LYS A 65 19.93 16.31 -5.86
N GLU A 66 18.72 16.86 -5.79
CA GLU A 66 18.46 18.10 -5.04
C GLU A 66 18.61 17.92 -3.52
N PHE A 67 18.24 16.75 -2.99
CA PHE A 67 18.45 16.41 -1.59
C PHE A 67 19.95 16.30 -1.26
N GLU A 68 20.72 15.49 -2.01
CA GLU A 68 22.15 15.27 -1.77
C GLU A 68 22.98 16.56 -1.90
N LYS A 69 22.58 17.50 -2.77
CA LYS A 69 23.21 18.83 -2.84
C LYS A 69 23.06 19.63 -1.55
N LYS A 70 21.93 19.51 -0.86
CA LYS A 70 21.63 20.23 0.40
C LYS A 70 22.18 19.51 1.62
N HIS A 71 22.46 18.21 1.50
CA HIS A 71 22.90 17.34 2.59
C HIS A 71 24.21 16.64 2.22
N THR A 72 25.30 17.41 2.18
CA THR A 72 26.64 16.91 1.84
C THR A 72 27.04 15.74 2.74
N GLY A 73 27.58 14.67 2.14
CA GLY A 73 27.96 13.46 2.87
C GLY A 73 26.82 12.46 3.10
N THR A 74 25.59 12.75 2.65
CA THR A 74 24.49 11.78 2.64
C THR A 74 24.28 11.23 1.24
N LYS A 75 24.00 9.92 1.13
CA LYS A 75 23.60 9.28 -0.12
C LYS A 75 22.21 8.69 -0.01
N VAL A 76 21.43 8.74 -1.09
CA VAL A 76 20.09 8.13 -1.12
C VAL A 76 19.99 7.15 -2.27
N LYS A 77 19.66 5.90 -1.96
CA LYS A 77 19.38 4.84 -2.92
C LYS A 77 17.88 4.58 -2.96
N VAL A 78 17.24 4.91 -4.07
CA VAL A 78 15.82 4.63 -4.29
C VAL A 78 15.65 3.28 -4.99
N GLU A 79 14.88 2.38 -4.38
CA GLU A 79 14.51 1.08 -4.94
C GLU A 79 13.02 1.07 -5.24
N THR A 80 12.66 0.96 -6.52
CA THR A 80 11.25 0.92 -6.94
C THR A 80 10.78 -0.53 -7.06
N TYR A 81 9.81 -0.92 -6.25
CA TYR A 81 9.16 -2.22 -6.28
C TYR A 81 7.83 -2.14 -7.05
N PRO A 82 7.39 -3.22 -7.72
CA PRO A 82 6.07 -3.24 -8.32
C PRO A 82 4.98 -3.18 -7.24
N TRP A 83 3.81 -2.63 -7.61
CA TRP A 83 2.62 -2.68 -6.77
C TRP A 83 2.14 -4.12 -6.52
N ALA A 84 2.42 -5.06 -7.40
CA ALA A 84 2.14 -6.47 -7.13
C ALA A 84 3.07 -7.00 -6.02
N ASN A 85 2.52 -7.71 -5.04
CA ASN A 85 3.26 -8.40 -3.97
C ASN A 85 4.10 -7.49 -3.02
N ARG A 86 3.93 -6.16 -3.07
CA ARG A 86 4.72 -5.23 -2.24
C ARG A 86 4.68 -5.52 -0.74
N ASP A 87 3.51 -5.87 -0.21
CA ASP A 87 3.31 -6.14 1.21
C ASP A 87 4.12 -7.34 1.70
N THR A 88 4.17 -8.38 0.86
CA THR A 88 4.92 -9.61 1.13
C THR A 88 6.41 -9.35 1.08
N ALA A 89 6.88 -8.59 0.07
CA ALA A 89 8.29 -8.22 -0.06
C ALA A 89 8.76 -7.41 1.16
N LEU A 90 8.01 -6.37 1.54
CA LEU A 90 8.34 -5.51 2.68
C LEU A 90 8.31 -6.28 4.00
N ALA A 91 7.27 -7.07 4.26
CA ALA A 91 7.19 -7.86 5.49
C ALA A 91 8.34 -8.89 5.60
N THR A 92 8.72 -9.51 4.48
CA THR A 92 9.86 -10.44 4.44
C THR A 92 11.18 -9.73 4.75
N ALA A 93 11.41 -8.56 4.15
CA ALA A 93 12.62 -7.77 4.37
C ALA A 93 12.74 -7.30 5.82
N ILE A 94 11.67 -6.77 6.40
CA ILE A 94 11.60 -6.37 7.80
C ILE A 94 11.87 -7.58 8.71
N GLY A 95 11.20 -8.71 8.48
CA GLY A 95 11.39 -9.93 9.28
C GLY A 95 12.80 -10.52 9.20
N ALA A 96 13.52 -10.29 8.09
CA ALA A 96 14.91 -10.67 7.90
C ALA A 96 15.93 -9.66 8.44
N GLY A 97 15.48 -8.54 9.04
CA GLY A 97 16.36 -7.45 9.49
C GLY A 97 17.04 -6.68 8.34
N LYS A 98 16.44 -6.70 7.15
CA LYS A 98 16.94 -6.09 5.91
C LYS A 98 15.92 -5.12 5.30
N GLY A 99 15.05 -4.55 6.13
CA GLY A 99 14.10 -3.52 5.69
C GLY A 99 14.83 -2.24 5.26
N PRO A 100 14.18 -1.38 4.46
CA PRO A 100 14.73 -0.09 4.08
C PRO A 100 14.75 0.90 5.25
N ASP A 101 15.55 1.96 5.11
CA ASP A 101 15.55 3.08 6.06
C ASP A 101 14.27 3.94 5.94
N VAL A 102 13.78 4.10 4.71
CA VAL A 102 12.55 4.85 4.39
C VAL A 102 11.68 4.01 3.46
N VAL A 103 10.37 3.98 3.69
CA VAL A 103 9.43 3.27 2.80
C VAL A 103 8.20 4.13 2.53
N TYR A 104 7.82 4.19 1.26
CA TYR A 104 6.53 4.74 0.86
C TYR A 104 5.43 3.71 1.13
N LEU A 105 4.44 4.11 1.94
CA LEU A 105 3.27 3.30 2.29
C LEU A 105 1.99 4.03 1.92
N ILE A 106 0.97 3.26 1.56
CA ILE A 106 -0.42 3.75 1.48
C ILE A 106 -1.09 3.63 2.86
N PRO A 107 -2.04 4.51 3.20
CA PRO A 107 -2.66 4.59 4.53
C PRO A 107 -3.14 3.26 5.13
N ASP A 108 -3.78 2.42 4.33
CA ASP A 108 -4.33 1.12 4.75
C ASP A 108 -3.25 0.07 5.11
N GLN A 109 -1.98 0.30 4.75
CA GLN A 109 -0.86 -0.54 5.19
C GLN A 109 -0.36 -0.17 6.59
N LEU A 110 -0.55 1.07 7.05
CA LEU A 110 0.10 1.58 8.26
C LEU A 110 -0.18 0.76 9.52
N PRO A 111 -1.42 0.32 9.82
CA PRO A 111 -1.70 -0.50 11.00
C PRO A 111 -0.88 -1.80 11.04
N LYS A 112 -0.55 -2.39 9.88
CA LYS A 112 0.25 -3.61 9.81
C LYS A 112 1.71 -3.39 10.23
N TYR A 113 2.24 -2.19 10.00
CA TYR A 113 3.64 -1.86 10.20
C TYR A 113 3.88 -0.97 11.42
N GLU A 114 2.85 -0.63 12.22
CA GLU A 114 2.92 0.28 13.37
C GLU A 114 4.07 -0.05 14.36
N ARG A 115 4.38 -1.35 14.53
CA ARG A 115 5.41 -1.84 15.46
C ARG A 115 6.80 -1.93 14.82
N SER A 116 6.88 -1.73 13.52
CA SER A 116 8.09 -1.86 12.71
C SER A 116 8.56 -0.53 12.11
N ILE A 117 7.78 0.54 12.26
CA ILE A 117 8.14 1.88 11.82
C ILE A 117 8.29 2.83 13.02
N VAL A 118 9.27 3.72 12.94
CA VAL A 118 9.43 4.80 13.91
C VAL A 118 8.39 5.87 13.60
N PRO A 119 7.57 6.31 14.58
CA PRO A 119 6.61 7.38 14.34
C PRO A 119 7.28 8.66 13.83
N ALA A 120 6.70 9.26 12.78
CA ALA A 120 7.18 10.50 12.18
C ALA A 120 6.93 11.73 13.07
N ASP A 121 6.02 11.62 14.04
CA ASP A 121 5.53 12.74 14.86
C ASP A 121 6.64 13.62 15.47
N GLN A 122 7.70 13.00 15.99
CA GLN A 122 8.85 13.69 16.60
C GLN A 122 9.75 14.41 15.59
N TYR A 123 9.71 14.02 14.32
CA TYR A 123 10.49 14.61 13.24
C TYR A 123 9.72 15.70 12.47
N MET A 124 8.44 15.88 12.78
CA MET A 124 7.58 16.88 12.17
C MET A 124 7.38 18.07 13.12
N PRO A 125 8.02 19.24 12.87
CA PRO A 125 7.80 20.40 13.72
C PRO A 125 6.35 20.90 13.60
N ALA A 126 5.83 21.55 14.64
CA ALA A 126 4.44 22.01 14.70
C ALA A 126 4.02 22.84 13.47
N ARG A 127 4.91 23.71 12.97
CA ARG A 127 4.68 24.47 11.74
C ARG A 127 4.44 23.58 10.51
N ALA A 128 5.22 22.50 10.37
CA ALA A 128 5.08 21.59 9.25
C ALA A 128 3.79 20.76 9.36
N LYS A 129 3.39 20.39 10.58
CA LYS A 129 2.09 19.75 10.81
C LYS A 129 0.93 20.68 10.41
N ALA A 130 1.02 21.97 10.74
CA ALA A 130 0.00 22.96 10.41
C ALA A 130 -0.16 23.22 8.90
N ASP A 131 0.88 22.93 8.10
CA ASP A 131 0.82 23.06 6.64
C ASP A 131 0.02 21.92 5.96
N TYR A 132 -0.24 20.81 6.68
CA TYR A 132 -1.04 19.71 6.17
C TYR A 132 -2.54 19.92 6.38
N THR A 133 -3.33 19.45 5.43
CA THR A 133 -4.78 19.31 5.62
C THR A 133 -5.06 18.28 6.72
N LYS A 134 -6.19 18.46 7.42
CA LYS A 134 -6.62 17.51 8.45
C LYS A 134 -6.72 16.09 7.91
N PHE A 135 -7.33 15.90 6.73
CA PHE A 135 -7.48 14.56 6.13
C PHE A 135 -6.13 13.90 5.84
N ALA A 136 -5.11 14.65 5.41
CA ALA A 136 -3.81 14.09 5.09
C ALA A 136 -3.12 13.59 6.36
N LEU A 137 -3.17 14.35 7.45
CA LEU A 137 -2.62 13.92 8.74
C LEU A 137 -3.40 12.75 9.34
N ASP A 138 -4.74 12.80 9.31
CA ASP A 138 -5.58 11.71 9.79
C ASP A 138 -5.25 10.40 9.06
N SER A 139 -5.00 10.45 7.74
CA SER A 139 -4.71 9.26 6.93
C SER A 139 -3.39 8.56 7.29
N VAL A 140 -2.49 9.24 8.00
CA VAL A 140 -1.21 8.67 8.47
C VAL A 140 -1.15 8.52 9.98
N THR A 141 -2.28 8.72 10.67
CA THR A 141 -2.37 8.66 12.13
C THR A 141 -3.04 7.36 12.56
N VAL A 142 -2.37 6.61 13.45
CA VAL A 142 -2.91 5.39 14.07
C VAL A 142 -2.74 5.53 15.58
N ASP A 143 -3.79 5.25 16.36
CA ASP A 143 -3.79 5.41 17.82
C ASP A 143 -3.23 6.77 18.28
N SER A 144 -3.68 7.84 17.61
CA SER A 144 -3.24 9.23 17.85
C SER A 144 -1.75 9.50 17.61
N LYS A 145 -1.03 8.60 16.93
CA LYS A 145 0.38 8.77 16.54
C LYS A 145 0.50 8.95 15.03
N VAL A 146 1.16 10.04 14.61
CA VAL A 146 1.53 10.26 13.21
C VAL A 146 2.67 9.30 12.85
N LEU A 147 2.34 8.26 12.08
CA LEU A 147 3.28 7.19 11.71
C LEU A 147 4.10 7.51 10.47
N GLY A 148 3.64 8.43 9.62
CA GLY A 148 4.33 8.82 8.39
C GLY A 148 4.12 10.28 8.04
N THR A 149 4.90 10.77 7.08
CA THR A 149 4.78 12.12 6.54
C THR A 149 3.97 12.06 5.24
N PRO A 150 2.82 12.76 5.13
CA PRO A 150 2.07 12.78 3.87
C PRO A 150 2.91 13.42 2.76
N VAL A 151 3.07 12.71 1.64
CA VAL A 151 3.84 13.18 0.47
C VAL A 151 2.99 13.39 -0.77
N LEU A 152 1.80 12.79 -0.83
CA LEU A 152 0.87 12.95 -1.93
C LEU A 152 -0.57 12.74 -1.48
N THR A 153 -1.51 13.26 -2.27
CA THR A 153 -2.95 12.99 -2.16
C THR A 153 -3.44 12.56 -3.53
N SER A 154 -4.27 11.54 -3.56
CA SER A 154 -4.94 11.08 -4.77
C SER A 154 -6.45 11.31 -4.67
N ALA A 155 -7.08 11.54 -5.81
CA ALA A 155 -8.53 11.57 -5.96
C ALA A 155 -8.92 10.60 -7.09
N ASN A 156 -10.10 9.97 -6.97
CA ASN A 156 -10.62 9.04 -7.97
C ASN A 156 -11.93 9.57 -8.58
N PRO A 157 -11.86 10.57 -9.50
CA PRO A 157 -13.05 11.15 -10.10
C PRO A 157 -13.61 10.25 -11.21
N LEU A 158 -14.88 10.48 -11.57
CA LEU A 158 -15.40 10.00 -12.84
C LEU A 158 -14.72 10.75 -13.99
N ILE A 159 -14.10 10.01 -14.92
CA ILE A 159 -13.48 10.57 -16.13
C ILE A 159 -14.27 10.08 -17.33
N CYS A 160 -14.82 11.02 -18.11
CA CYS A 160 -15.59 10.72 -19.32
C CYS A 160 -14.79 11.03 -20.59
N ASP A 161 -14.75 10.09 -21.54
CA ASP A 161 -14.17 10.35 -22.87
C ASP A 161 -15.17 11.13 -23.73
N LYS A 162 -14.83 12.40 -24.03
CA LYS A 162 -15.66 13.30 -24.85
C LYS A 162 -16.02 12.72 -26.23
N ARG A 163 -15.14 11.89 -26.80
CA ARG A 163 -15.36 11.26 -28.12
C ARG A 163 -16.43 10.17 -28.03
N VAL A 164 -16.44 9.41 -26.93
CA VAL A 164 -17.47 8.40 -26.66
C VAL A 164 -18.83 9.06 -26.49
N PHE A 165 -18.91 10.14 -25.69
CA PHE A 165 -20.15 10.90 -25.49
C PHE A 165 -20.69 11.49 -26.80
N LYS A 166 -19.82 12.09 -27.62
CA LYS A 166 -20.19 12.54 -28.97
C LYS A 166 -20.71 11.40 -29.85
N ALA A 167 -20.10 10.21 -29.79
CA ALA A 167 -20.50 9.05 -30.60
C ALA A 167 -21.88 8.47 -30.22
N ILE A 168 -22.29 8.61 -28.95
CA ILE A 168 -23.63 8.22 -28.47
C ILE A 168 -24.67 9.35 -28.58
N GLY A 169 -24.26 10.54 -29.02
CA GLY A 169 -25.13 11.71 -29.20
C GLY A 169 -25.46 12.45 -27.90
N GLU A 170 -24.58 12.38 -26.89
CA GLU A 170 -24.74 13.06 -25.60
C GLU A 170 -23.78 14.25 -25.50
N SER A 171 -24.30 15.40 -25.03
CA SER A 171 -23.51 16.59 -24.71
C SER A 171 -23.28 16.75 -23.20
N GLU A 172 -24.15 16.17 -22.38
CA GLU A 172 -24.11 16.24 -20.92
C GLU A 172 -23.43 15.02 -20.32
N TYR A 173 -22.70 15.23 -19.23
CA TYR A 173 -22.04 14.16 -18.48
C TYR A 173 -22.87 13.77 -17.25
N PRO A 174 -22.94 12.47 -16.90
CA PRO A 174 -23.73 12.02 -15.77
C PRO A 174 -23.11 12.53 -14.47
N THR A 175 -23.97 13.07 -13.62
CA THR A 175 -23.67 13.53 -12.26
C THR A 175 -24.24 12.58 -11.22
N THR A 176 -25.17 11.70 -11.63
CA THR A 176 -25.79 10.68 -10.77
C THR A 176 -25.58 9.26 -11.31
N TRP A 177 -25.78 8.29 -10.41
CA TRP A 177 -25.76 6.87 -10.76
C TRP A 177 -26.83 6.49 -11.79
N ASP A 178 -28.05 7.04 -11.63
CA ASP A 178 -29.16 6.74 -12.53
C ASP A 178 -28.93 7.32 -13.93
N GLU A 179 -28.34 8.52 -14.02
CA GLU A 179 -27.91 9.09 -15.30
C GLU A 179 -26.88 8.20 -15.99
N LEU A 180 -25.82 7.77 -15.29
CA LEU A 180 -24.81 6.88 -15.88
C LEU A 180 -25.41 5.53 -16.32
N ALA A 181 -26.26 4.92 -15.49
CA ALA A 181 -26.94 3.68 -15.84
C ALA A 181 -27.91 3.86 -17.03
N GLY A 182 -28.56 5.02 -17.14
CA GLY A 182 -29.43 5.37 -18.27
C GLY A 182 -28.67 5.49 -19.60
N LEU A 183 -27.38 5.82 -19.56
CA LEU A 183 -26.52 5.89 -20.75
C LEU A 183 -26.02 4.51 -21.22
N ALA A 184 -26.04 3.48 -20.37
CA ALA A 184 -25.49 2.16 -20.66
C ALA A 184 -26.04 1.53 -21.97
N PRO A 185 -27.36 1.58 -22.29
CA PRO A 185 -27.87 1.06 -23.56
C PRO A 185 -27.30 1.79 -24.80
N LYS A 186 -27.12 3.12 -24.72
CA LYS A 186 -26.56 3.92 -25.83
C LYS A 186 -25.08 3.59 -26.05
N LEU A 187 -24.32 3.50 -24.94
CA LEU A 187 -22.92 3.10 -24.94
C LEU A 187 -22.75 1.69 -25.54
N LYS A 188 -23.52 0.72 -25.06
CA LYS A 188 -23.50 -0.67 -25.57
C LYS A 188 -23.83 -0.74 -27.06
N LYS A 189 -24.84 0.00 -27.54
CA LYS A 189 -25.22 0.05 -28.97
C LYS A 189 -24.07 0.53 -29.86
N LYS A 190 -23.15 1.34 -29.32
CA LYS A 190 -21.95 1.84 -30.01
C LYS A 190 -20.68 1.05 -29.71
N GLY A 191 -20.78 -0.06 -28.96
CA GLY A 191 -19.64 -0.90 -28.60
C GLY A 191 -18.77 -0.37 -27.47
N TYR A 192 -19.30 0.55 -26.65
CA TYR A 192 -18.60 1.10 -25.47
C TYR A 192 -19.16 0.52 -24.17
N TYR A 193 -18.33 0.55 -23.12
CA TYR A 193 -18.71 0.19 -21.75
C TYR A 193 -19.14 1.44 -20.96
N ALA A 194 -20.04 1.26 -19.99
CA ALA A 194 -20.47 2.34 -19.09
C ALA A 194 -19.36 2.80 -18.13
N THR A 195 -18.51 1.87 -17.71
CA THR A 195 -17.41 2.12 -16.78
C THR A 195 -16.22 1.20 -17.07
N SER A 196 -15.04 1.59 -16.59
CA SER A 196 -13.85 0.73 -16.53
C SER A 196 -13.69 0.24 -15.08
N TYR A 197 -14.40 -0.84 -14.74
CA TYR A 197 -14.29 -1.46 -13.42
C TYR A 197 -13.29 -2.62 -13.47
N SER A 198 -12.22 -2.54 -12.66
CA SER A 198 -11.31 -3.67 -12.46
C SER A 198 -11.87 -4.61 -11.39
N GLY A 199 -12.29 -5.80 -11.80
CA GLY A 199 -12.74 -6.88 -10.90
C GLY A 199 -11.60 -7.79 -10.41
N ASP A 200 -10.34 -7.36 -10.52
CA ASP A 200 -9.20 -8.16 -10.09
C ASP A 200 -9.16 -8.29 -8.56
N THR A 201 -9.38 -9.52 -8.08
CA THR A 201 -9.34 -9.88 -6.65
C THR A 201 -7.98 -9.71 -6.00
N GLN A 202 -6.90 -9.54 -6.79
CA GLN A 202 -5.57 -9.25 -6.28
C GLN A 202 -5.36 -7.76 -5.97
N GLN A 203 -6.28 -6.88 -6.40
CA GLN A 203 -6.23 -5.45 -6.12
C GLN A 203 -7.11 -5.10 -4.92
N THR A 204 -6.72 -4.05 -4.20
CA THR A 204 -7.56 -3.47 -3.14
C THR A 204 -8.83 -2.88 -3.75
N LEU A 205 -9.90 -2.81 -2.96
CA LEU A 205 -11.17 -2.21 -3.39
C LEU A 205 -11.21 -0.68 -3.26
N ASN A 206 -10.09 -0.04 -2.84
CA ASN A 206 -9.97 1.39 -2.56
C ASN A 206 -10.34 2.29 -3.75
N MET A 207 -10.05 1.84 -4.98
CA MET A 207 -10.32 2.59 -6.22
C MET A 207 -11.50 2.04 -7.03
N THR A 208 -12.19 1.02 -6.51
CA THR A 208 -13.25 0.31 -7.25
C THR A 208 -14.56 0.31 -6.48
N PHE A 209 -14.74 -0.61 -5.54
CA PHE A 209 -16.01 -0.79 -4.83
C PHE A 209 -16.23 0.23 -3.70
N TYR A 210 -15.18 0.61 -2.93
CA TYR A 210 -15.35 1.49 -1.77
C TYR A 210 -15.89 2.89 -2.08
N PRO A 211 -15.49 3.57 -3.19
CA PRO A 211 -16.12 4.81 -3.59
C PRO A 211 -17.64 4.69 -3.79
N LEU A 212 -18.12 3.56 -4.33
CA LEU A 212 -19.54 3.31 -4.50
C LEU A 212 -20.25 3.06 -3.17
N LEU A 213 -19.59 2.33 -2.25
CA LEU A 213 -20.09 2.11 -0.89
C LEU A 213 -20.28 3.43 -0.14
N TRP A 214 -19.28 4.31 -0.16
CA TRP A 214 -19.34 5.61 0.50
C TRP A 214 -20.40 6.53 -0.12
N GLN A 215 -20.54 6.53 -1.45
CA GLN A 215 -21.63 7.24 -2.15
C GLN A 215 -23.02 6.68 -1.80
N ALA A 216 -23.12 5.38 -1.47
CA ALA A 216 -24.35 4.77 -0.97
C ALA A 216 -24.64 5.08 0.52
N GLY A 217 -23.71 5.73 1.23
CA GLY A 217 -23.82 6.06 2.64
C GLY A 217 -23.33 4.97 3.60
N GLY A 218 -22.61 3.97 3.09
CA GLY A 218 -22.00 2.91 3.90
C GLY A 218 -20.53 3.19 4.19
N ASP A 219 -19.92 2.33 5.01
CA ASP A 219 -18.48 2.37 5.31
C ASP A 219 -17.90 0.94 5.36
N VAL A 220 -16.58 0.81 5.25
CA VAL A 220 -15.85 -0.46 5.28
C VAL A 220 -15.76 -0.99 6.71
N PHE A 221 -15.47 -0.09 7.65
CA PHE A 221 -15.31 -0.39 9.07
C PHE A 221 -16.23 0.49 9.92
N SER A 222 -16.44 0.09 11.18
CA SER A 222 -16.99 0.98 12.21
C SER A 222 -16.05 2.16 12.46
N GLU A 223 -16.56 3.24 13.05
CA GLU A 223 -15.79 4.46 13.36
C GLU A 223 -14.54 4.16 14.21
N ASP A 224 -14.61 3.17 15.09
CA ASP A 224 -13.48 2.72 15.91
C ASP A 224 -12.51 1.76 15.20
N GLY A 225 -12.78 1.42 13.94
CA GLY A 225 -12.00 0.50 13.11
C GLY A 225 -12.06 -0.97 13.54
N LYS A 226 -12.87 -1.34 14.54
CA LYS A 226 -12.83 -2.68 15.15
C LYS A 226 -13.73 -3.71 14.48
N ASN A 227 -14.75 -3.28 13.75
CA ASN A 227 -15.71 -4.15 13.09
C ASN A 227 -15.79 -3.83 11.61
N VAL A 228 -15.98 -4.86 10.78
CA VAL A 228 -16.29 -4.72 9.36
C VAL A 228 -17.80 -4.44 9.23
N THR A 229 -18.17 -3.40 8.49
CA THR A 229 -19.56 -2.89 8.45
C THR A 229 -20.20 -2.86 7.07
N PHE A 230 -19.43 -3.08 5.99
CA PHE A 230 -19.94 -2.93 4.61
C PHE A 230 -21.02 -3.94 4.19
N ASN A 231 -21.27 -5.00 4.97
CA ASN A 231 -22.33 -5.97 4.68
C ASN A 231 -23.68 -5.49 5.22
N ASP A 232 -24.16 -4.37 4.69
CA ASP A 232 -25.38 -3.69 5.10
C ASP A 232 -26.23 -3.27 3.89
N ALA A 233 -27.28 -2.47 4.13
CA ALA A 233 -28.14 -1.97 3.05
C ALA A 233 -27.38 -1.10 2.03
N ALA A 234 -26.40 -0.31 2.48
CA ALA A 234 -25.59 0.52 1.59
C ALA A 234 -24.65 -0.32 0.72
N GLY A 235 -24.02 -1.35 1.28
CA GLY A 235 -23.21 -2.31 0.53
C GLY A 235 -24.03 -3.08 -0.50
N VAL A 236 -25.24 -3.54 -0.15
CA VAL A 236 -26.16 -4.17 -1.10
C VAL A 236 -26.54 -3.20 -2.22
N LYS A 237 -26.83 -1.94 -1.89
CA LYS A 237 -27.16 -0.89 -2.88
C LYS A 237 -25.99 -0.65 -3.84
N ALA A 238 -24.77 -0.46 -3.33
CA ALA A 238 -23.58 -0.24 -4.13
C ALA A 238 -23.26 -1.43 -5.05
N LEU A 239 -23.30 -2.65 -4.52
CA LEU A 239 -23.04 -3.86 -5.31
C LEU A 239 -24.12 -4.10 -6.38
N THR A 240 -25.38 -3.83 -6.04
CA THR A 240 -26.51 -3.94 -6.98
C THR A 240 -26.37 -2.95 -8.13
N TYR A 241 -25.98 -1.71 -7.82
CA TYR A 241 -25.67 -0.70 -8.84
C TYR A 241 -24.52 -1.14 -9.73
N LEU A 242 -23.40 -1.60 -9.16
CA LEU A 242 -22.26 -2.09 -9.91
C LEU A 242 -22.61 -3.25 -10.85
N LYS A 243 -23.45 -4.19 -10.40
CA LYS A 243 -23.92 -5.33 -11.23
C LYS A 243 -24.85 -4.91 -12.37
N LYS A 244 -25.48 -3.74 -12.29
CA LYS A 244 -26.41 -3.21 -13.29
C LYS A 244 -25.69 -2.55 -14.47
N LEU A 245 -24.51 -1.96 -14.23
CA LEU A 245 -23.66 -1.31 -15.24
C LEU A 245 -23.07 -2.32 -16.23
#